data_AF-A0A0K0WRS3-F1
#
_entry.id   AF-A0A0K0WRS3-F1
#
_cell.length_a   1.000
_cell.length_b   1.000
_cell.length_c   1.000
_cell.angle_alpha   90.00
_cell.angle_beta   90.00
_cell.angle_gamma   90.00
#
_symmetry.space_group_name_H-M   'P 1'
#
loop_
_entity.id
_entity.type
_entity.pdbx_description
1 polymer ?
#
loop_
_entity_poly.entity_id
_entity_poly.type
_entity_poly.pdbx_seq_one_letter_code
_entity_poly.pdbx_strand_id
1 'polypeptide(L)'
;NRSMKPAEPPRGSGKKWKQTENAMLNLFFPNATQVMFVPLWNAANSQWFAGCFCWNTVETRVFSPSVELSSVLGFGSSIMAECNRVQSLISDRQKGDFIGSISHELRSPLHGILAATEFLHSTDLDEFQLSLLETINACGRTPLDTMNQVLDFSKIISLERTWRQLKRNNRTSPAELTS
;
A
#
# COMPACT_ATOMS: atom_id res chain seq x y z
N ASN A 1 34.64 7.57 36.07
CA ASN A 1 33.28 8.09 35.80
C ASN A 1 32.30 6.92 35.86
N ARG A 2 31.35 6.94 36.79
CA ARG A 2 30.52 5.79 37.22
C ARG A 2 29.55 5.32 36.12
N SER A 3 29.63 4.05 35.73
CA SER A 3 28.58 3.37 34.95
C SER A 3 27.29 3.28 35.77
N MET A 4 26.22 3.86 35.23
CA MET A 4 24.87 3.82 35.79
C MET A 4 24.28 2.43 35.54
N LYS A 5 24.20 1.58 36.58
CA LYS A 5 23.40 0.35 36.53
C LYS A 5 21.91 0.75 36.50
N PRO A 6 21.06 0.02 35.75
CA PRO A 6 19.62 0.24 35.82
C PRO A 6 19.16 -0.02 37.26
N ALA A 7 18.42 0.95 37.82
CA ALA A 7 17.95 0.88 39.20
C ALA A 7 17.08 -0.37 39.41
N GLU A 8 17.41 -1.18 40.42
CA GLU A 8 16.53 -2.27 40.84
C GLU A 8 15.18 -1.68 41.28
N PRO A 9 14.04 -2.29 40.89
CA PRO A 9 12.73 -1.80 41.28
C PRO A 9 12.56 -1.91 42.79
N PRO A 10 11.88 -0.93 43.43
CA PRO A 10 11.68 -0.93 44.88
C PRO A 10 10.89 -2.17 45.31
N ARG A 11 11.52 -3.01 46.14
CA ARG A 11 10.92 -4.20 46.75
C ARG A 11 9.82 -3.79 47.73
N GLY A 12 8.62 -3.53 47.21
CA GLY A 12 7.45 -3.13 48.01
C GLY A 12 6.26 -2.57 47.22
N SER A 13 6.45 -2.18 45.95
CA SER A 13 5.38 -1.60 45.11
C SER A 13 4.50 -2.62 44.37
N GLY A 14 4.88 -3.90 44.37
CA GLY A 14 4.28 -4.92 43.51
C GLY A 14 2.79 -5.20 43.75
N LYS A 15 2.28 -5.04 44.98
CA LYS A 15 0.84 -5.25 45.26
C LYS A 15 -0.03 -4.11 44.73
N LYS A 16 0.39 -2.85 44.93
CA LYS A 16 -0.33 -1.68 44.40
C LYS A 16 -0.26 -1.64 42.88
N TRP A 17 0.91 -1.93 42.30
CA TRP A 17 1.08 -2.03 40.85
C TRP A 17 0.16 -3.09 40.23
N LYS A 18 0.13 -4.30 40.79
CA LYS A 18 -0.76 -5.39 40.32
C LYS A 18 -2.25 -5.06 40.43
N GLN A 19 -2.65 -4.33 41.46
CA GLN A 19 -4.05 -3.89 41.61
C GLN A 19 -4.42 -2.85 40.55
N THR A 20 -3.55 -1.89 40.28
CA THR A 20 -3.76 -0.89 39.21
C THR A 20 -3.76 -1.55 37.83
N GLU A 21 -2.88 -2.52 37.57
CA GLU A 21 -2.82 -3.27 36.32
C GLU A 21 -4.07 -4.12 36.10
N ASN A 22 -4.54 -4.85 37.12
CA ASN A 22 -5.80 -5.61 37.03
C ASN A 22 -7.02 -4.70 36.83
N ALA A 23 -7.04 -3.51 37.46
CA ALA A 23 -8.10 -2.53 37.24
C ALA A 23 -8.11 -2.02 35.79
N MET A 24 -6.94 -1.77 35.20
CA MET A 24 -6.80 -1.40 33.79
C MET A 24 -7.24 -2.53 32.85
N LEU A 25 -6.81 -3.76 33.11
CA LEU A 25 -7.20 -4.91 32.30
C LEU A 25 -8.72 -5.15 32.35
N ASN A 26 -9.36 -5.05 33.52
CA ASN A 26 -10.81 -5.15 33.64
C ASN A 26 -11.55 -3.99 32.98
N LEU A 27 -10.93 -2.81 32.86
CA LEU A 27 -11.50 -1.66 32.16
C LEU A 27 -11.52 -1.90 30.65
N PHE A 28 -10.43 -2.41 30.07
CA PHE A 28 -10.33 -2.66 28.63
C PHE A 28 -10.93 -4.01 28.19
N PHE A 29 -10.91 -5.01 29.07
CA PHE A 29 -11.37 -6.38 28.84
C PHE A 29 -12.26 -6.85 30.00
N PRO A 30 -13.51 -6.36 30.09
CA PRO A 30 -14.40 -6.70 31.20
C PRO A 30 -14.71 -8.20 31.24
N ASN A 31 -14.63 -8.78 32.44
CA ASN A 31 -14.86 -10.21 32.70
C ASN A 31 -13.96 -11.15 31.89
N ALA A 32 -12.79 -10.68 31.42
CA ALA A 32 -11.88 -11.53 30.67
C ALA A 32 -11.21 -12.56 31.57
N THR A 33 -11.48 -13.84 31.34
CA THR A 33 -10.76 -14.95 31.97
C THR A 33 -9.39 -15.16 31.35
N GLN A 34 -9.28 -14.92 30.04
CA GLN A 34 -8.02 -15.01 29.30
C GLN A 34 -8.00 -13.98 28.17
N VAL A 35 -6.83 -13.40 27.93
CA VAL A 35 -6.58 -12.43 26.87
C VAL A 35 -5.41 -12.91 26.02
N MET A 36 -5.58 -12.86 24.71
CA MET A 36 -4.59 -13.21 23.69
C MET A 36 -4.30 -11.98 22.84
N PHE A 37 -3.01 -11.72 22.63
CA PHE A 37 -2.53 -10.73 21.67
C PHE A 37 -2.11 -11.43 20.38
N VAL A 38 -2.66 -10.98 19.26
CA VAL A 38 -2.33 -11.49 17.93
C VAL A 38 -1.79 -10.35 17.07
N PRO A 39 -0.51 -10.42 16.68
CA PRO A 39 0.09 -9.39 15.84
C PRO A 39 -0.42 -9.52 14.39
N LEU A 40 -0.91 -8.43 13.82
CA LEU A 40 -1.20 -8.34 12.39
C LEU A 40 0.04 -7.77 11.70
N TRP A 41 0.83 -8.68 11.12
CA TRP A 41 2.07 -8.34 10.42
C TRP A 41 1.82 -8.22 8.92
N ASN A 42 2.31 -7.14 8.31
CA ASN A 42 2.32 -7.00 6.87
C ASN A 42 3.62 -7.56 6.28
N ALA A 43 3.54 -8.77 5.73
CA ALA A 43 4.66 -9.43 5.08
C ALA A 43 5.14 -8.71 3.79
N ALA A 44 4.28 -7.96 3.10
CA ALA A 44 4.64 -7.30 1.84
C ALA A 44 5.63 -6.15 2.05
N ASN A 45 5.50 -5.42 3.16
CA ASN A 45 6.32 -4.24 3.46
C ASN A 45 7.18 -4.40 4.71
N SER A 46 7.20 -5.60 5.32
CA SER A 46 7.91 -5.88 6.58
C SER A 46 7.58 -4.90 7.70
N GLN A 47 6.29 -4.61 7.90
CA GLN A 47 5.82 -3.62 8.89
C GLN A 47 4.69 -4.15 9.75
N TRP A 48 4.63 -3.67 10.99
CA TRP A 48 3.49 -3.84 11.87
C TRP A 48 2.28 -3.12 11.29
N PHE A 49 1.19 -3.86 11.07
CA PHE A 49 -0.06 -3.26 10.61
C PHE A 49 -0.94 -2.85 11.79
N ALA A 50 -1.21 -3.80 12.68
CA ALA A 50 -2.01 -3.56 13.88
C ALA A 50 -1.76 -4.65 14.93
N GLY A 51 -2.24 -4.41 16.15
CA GLY A 51 -2.38 -5.42 17.18
C GLY A 51 -3.84 -5.83 17.33
N CYS A 52 -4.14 -7.12 17.32
CA CYS A 52 -5.46 -7.64 17.63
C CYS A 52 -5.46 -8.23 19.04
N PHE A 53 -6.47 -7.90 19.83
CA PHE A 53 -6.70 -8.53 21.13
C PHE A 53 -7.97 -9.39 21.05
N CYS A 54 -7.86 -10.64 21.48
CA CYS A 54 -8.97 -11.56 21.60
C CYS A 54 -9.08 -11.98 23.07
N TRP A 55 -10.26 -11.92 23.65
CA TRP A 55 -10.48 -12.38 25.02
C TRP A 55 -11.69 -13.28 25.12
N ASN A 56 -11.69 -14.12 26.15
CA ASN A 56 -12.81 -14.97 26.49
C ASN A 56 -13.33 -14.59 27.88
N THR A 57 -14.64 -14.73 28.09
CA THR A 57 -15.35 -14.45 29.35
C THR A 57 -15.89 -15.70 30.04
N VAL A 58 -15.77 -16.87 29.39
CA VAL A 58 -16.29 -18.15 29.90
C VAL A 58 -15.18 -18.90 30.65
N GLU A 59 -15.40 -19.18 31.94
CA GLU A 59 -14.43 -19.84 32.83
C GLU A 59 -14.06 -21.28 32.44
N THR A 60 -14.94 -21.99 31.73
CA THR A 60 -14.73 -23.40 31.34
C THR A 60 -14.02 -23.58 30.00
N ARG A 61 -13.77 -22.50 29.24
CA ARG A 61 -13.08 -22.55 27.94
C ARG A 61 -11.67 -22.00 28.11
N VAL A 62 -10.68 -22.89 28.01
CA VAL A 62 -9.25 -22.55 28.06
C VAL A 62 -8.75 -22.35 26.64
N PHE A 63 -8.07 -21.24 26.36
CA PHE A 63 -7.38 -21.05 25.09
C PHE A 63 -6.33 -22.14 24.91
N SER A 64 -6.57 -23.05 23.98
CA SER A 64 -5.57 -24.04 23.57
C SER A 64 -4.66 -23.42 22.51
N PRO A 65 -3.33 -23.34 22.77
CA PRO A 65 -2.38 -22.79 21.81
C PRO A 65 -2.34 -23.53 20.47
N SER A 66 -2.77 -24.78 20.42
CA SER A 66 -2.75 -25.57 19.17
C SER A 66 -3.95 -25.30 18.25
N VAL A 67 -5.10 -24.89 18.80
CA VAL A 67 -6.36 -24.79 18.03
C VAL A 67 -6.77 -23.33 17.83
N GLU A 68 -6.97 -22.58 18.91
CA GLU A 68 -7.50 -21.21 18.81
C GLU A 68 -6.43 -20.23 18.32
N LEU A 69 -5.20 -20.35 18.81
CA LEU A 69 -4.10 -19.50 18.33
C LEU A 69 -3.82 -19.75 16.83
N SER A 70 -3.78 -21.01 16.40
CA SER A 70 -3.61 -21.36 14.97
C SER A 70 -4.75 -20.79 14.12
N SER A 71 -5.99 -20.89 14.60
CA SER A 71 -7.17 -20.40 13.90
C SER A 71 -7.19 -18.88 13.81
N VAL A 72 -6.85 -18.17 14.89
CA VAL A 72 -6.82 -16.69 14.91
C VAL A 72 -5.64 -16.15 14.09
N LEU A 73 -4.47 -16.82 14.11
CA LEU A 73 -3.35 -16.45 13.23
C LEU A 73 -3.68 -16.68 11.74
N GLY A 74 -4.36 -17.78 11.42
CA GLY A 74 -4.86 -18.05 10.07
C GLY A 74 -5.83 -16.98 9.61
N PHE A 75 -6.81 -16.64 10.45
CA PHE A 75 -7.76 -15.56 10.18
C PHE A 75 -7.07 -14.19 10.02
N GLY A 76 -6.12 -13.86 10.90
CA GLY A 76 -5.32 -12.63 10.80
C GLY A 76 -4.54 -12.58 9.48
N SER A 77 -3.97 -13.70 9.05
CA SER A 77 -3.28 -13.81 7.76
C SER A 77 -4.23 -13.59 6.58
N SER A 78 -5.45 -14.11 6.65
CA SER A 78 -6.49 -13.85 5.64
C SER A 78 -6.91 -12.38 5.59
N ILE A 79 -7.11 -11.72 6.74
CA ILE A 79 -7.37 -10.28 6.81
C ILE A 79 -6.22 -9.52 6.16
N MET A 80 -4.97 -9.82 6.53
CA MET A 80 -3.80 -9.14 6.01
C MET A 80 -3.64 -9.31 4.50
N ALA A 81 -3.96 -10.50 3.97
CA ALA A 81 -3.98 -10.74 2.52
C ALA A 81 -4.99 -9.82 1.81
N GLU A 82 -6.20 -9.67 2.34
CA GLU A 82 -7.22 -8.79 1.77
C GLU A 82 -6.87 -7.31 1.92
N CYS A 83 -6.36 -6.88 3.08
CA CYS A 83 -5.89 -5.51 3.29
C CYS A 83 -4.78 -5.15 2.30
N ASN A 84 -3.79 -6.04 2.12
CA ASN A 84 -2.71 -5.84 1.16
C ASN A 84 -3.21 -5.77 -0.28
N ARG A 85 -4.19 -6.62 -0.64
CA ARG A 85 -4.81 -6.58 -1.96
C ARG A 85 -5.48 -5.23 -2.20
N VAL A 86 -6.28 -4.73 -1.26
CA VAL A 86 -6.96 -3.43 -1.38
C VAL A 86 -5.94 -2.29 -1.46
N GLN A 87 -4.92 -2.30 -0.61
CA GLN A 87 -3.87 -1.28 -0.61
C GLN A 87 -3.11 -1.24 -1.94
N SER A 88 -2.78 -2.41 -2.50
CA SER A 88 -2.15 -2.53 -3.82
C SER A 88 -3.03 -1.94 -4.93
N LEU A 89 -4.33 -2.23 -4.92
CA LEU A 89 -5.28 -1.67 -5.89
C LEU A 89 -5.37 -0.14 -5.81
N ILE A 90 -5.40 0.42 -4.60
CA ILE A 90 -5.41 1.87 -4.40
C ILE A 90 -4.10 2.49 -4.91
N SER A 91 -2.95 1.91 -4.54
CA SER A 91 -1.64 2.40 -4.97
C SER A 91 -1.52 2.42 -6.49
N ASP A 92 -1.93 1.34 -7.15
CA ASP A 92 -1.83 1.27 -8.60
C ASP A 92 -2.78 2.22 -9.31
N ARG A 93 -3.98 2.46 -8.75
CA ARG A 93 -4.91 3.46 -9.29
C ARG A 93 -4.30 4.86 -9.18
N GLN A 94 -3.77 5.20 -8.01
CA GLN A 94 -3.08 6.48 -7.78
C GLN A 94 -1.91 6.69 -8.74
N LYS A 95 -1.10 5.65 -9.00
CA LYS A 95 -0.02 5.70 -10.00
C LYS A 95 -0.55 5.99 -11.39
N GLY A 96 -1.63 5.33 -11.79
CA GLY A 96 -2.27 5.54 -13.09
C GLY A 96 -2.81 6.96 -13.26
N ASP A 97 -3.55 7.45 -12.25
CA ASP A 97 -4.11 8.80 -12.22
C ASP A 97 -3.02 9.87 -12.26
N PHE A 98 -1.93 9.68 -11.50
CA PHE A 98 -0.76 10.57 -11.50
C PHE A 98 -0.09 10.64 -12.88
N ILE A 99 0.21 9.50 -13.50
CA ILE A 99 0.81 9.44 -14.84
C ILE A 99 -0.12 10.12 -15.86
N GLY A 100 -1.43 9.89 -15.77
CA GLY A 100 -2.42 10.54 -16.62
C GLY A 100 -2.40 12.06 -16.47
N SER A 101 -2.44 12.57 -15.24
CA SER A 101 -2.46 14.02 -14.96
C SER A 101 -1.23 14.72 -15.51
N ILE A 102 -0.02 14.23 -15.15
CA ILE A 102 1.24 14.79 -15.63
C ILE A 102 1.28 14.78 -17.15
N SER A 103 0.80 13.71 -17.75
CA SER A 103 0.77 13.59 -19.21
C SER A 103 -0.11 14.63 -19.87
N HIS A 104 -1.27 14.93 -19.29
CA HIS A 104 -2.14 15.99 -19.79
C HIS A 104 -1.53 17.38 -19.59
N GLU A 105 -0.87 17.62 -18.45
CA GLU A 105 -0.23 18.90 -18.12
C GLU A 105 1.02 19.18 -18.96
N LEU A 106 1.81 18.17 -19.30
CA LEU A 106 3.02 18.32 -20.11
C LEU A 106 2.73 18.42 -21.61
N ARG A 107 1.61 17.87 -22.10
CA ARG A 107 1.27 17.90 -23.54
C ARG A 107 1.16 19.33 -24.08
N SER A 108 0.52 20.22 -23.34
CA SER A 108 0.29 21.62 -23.75
C SER A 108 1.59 22.43 -23.86
N PRO A 109 2.47 22.54 -22.84
CA PRO A 109 3.71 23.29 -22.94
C PRO A 109 4.64 22.69 -24.00
N LEU A 110 4.66 21.37 -24.17
CA LEU A 110 5.55 20.73 -25.12
C LEU A 110 5.10 20.92 -26.58
N HIS A 111 3.79 20.89 -26.85
CA HIS A 111 3.25 21.34 -28.14
C HIS A 111 3.55 22.82 -28.38
N GLY A 112 3.48 23.66 -27.34
CA GLY A 112 3.84 25.07 -27.43
C GLY A 112 5.29 25.28 -27.84
N ILE A 113 6.23 24.54 -27.25
CA ILE A 113 7.65 24.57 -27.62
C ILE A 113 7.82 24.10 -29.07
N LEU A 114 7.22 22.97 -29.45
CA LEU A 114 7.35 22.42 -30.80
C LEU A 114 6.78 23.36 -31.88
N ALA A 115 5.60 23.95 -31.62
CA ALA A 115 5.01 24.95 -32.50
C ALA A 115 5.87 26.22 -32.60
N ALA A 116 6.43 26.69 -31.48
CA ALA A 116 7.36 27.81 -31.50
C ALA A 116 8.62 27.50 -32.32
N THR A 117 9.14 26.27 -32.22
CA THR A 117 10.27 25.85 -33.07
C THR A 117 9.91 25.77 -34.55
N GLU A 118 8.70 25.31 -34.91
CA GLU A 118 8.22 25.31 -36.29
C GLU A 118 8.06 26.74 -36.85
N PHE A 119 7.54 27.67 -36.05
CA PHE A 119 7.44 29.07 -36.48
C PHE A 119 8.82 29.72 -36.64
N LEU A 120 9.74 29.49 -35.71
CA LEU A 120 11.13 29.96 -35.84
C LEU A 120 11.81 29.38 -37.08
N HIS A 121 11.55 28.11 -37.40
CA HIS A 121 12.10 27.48 -38.61
C HIS A 121 11.65 28.18 -39.90
N SER A 122 10.49 28.85 -39.88
CA SER A 122 9.99 29.60 -41.04
C SER A 122 10.59 31.02 -41.19
N THR A 123 11.53 31.40 -40.30
CA THR A 123 12.22 32.71 -40.33
C THR A 123 13.63 32.60 -40.92
N ASP A 124 14.25 33.73 -41.25
CA ASP A 124 15.65 33.77 -41.68
C ASP A 124 16.57 33.46 -40.48
N LEU A 125 17.23 32.29 -40.53
CA LEU A 125 18.14 31.81 -39.49
C LEU A 125 19.54 31.60 -40.08
N ASP A 126 20.57 31.89 -39.28
CA ASP A 126 21.94 31.48 -39.61
C ASP A 126 22.18 29.98 -39.28
N GLU A 127 23.29 29.41 -39.74
CA GLU A 127 23.60 27.99 -39.51
C GLU A 127 23.69 27.62 -38.02
N PHE A 128 24.16 28.54 -37.18
CA PHE A 128 24.28 28.29 -35.75
C PHE A 128 22.89 28.24 -35.10
N GLN A 129 22.02 29.20 -35.41
CA GLN A 129 20.63 29.24 -34.96
C GLN A 129 19.84 28.03 -35.45
N LEU A 130 20.06 27.58 -36.69
CA LEU A 130 19.44 26.36 -37.22
C LEU A 130 19.83 25.13 -36.38
N SER A 131 21.13 24.98 -36.06
CA SER A 131 21.61 23.85 -35.24
C SER A 131 21.04 23.85 -33.81
N LEU A 132 20.88 25.04 -33.22
CA LEU A 132 20.20 25.22 -31.92
C LEU A 132 18.73 24.84 -32.00
N LEU A 133 18.04 25.23 -33.07
CA LEU A 133 16.63 24.93 -33.28
C LEU A 133 16.39 23.42 -33.44
N GLU A 134 17.24 22.74 -34.21
CA GLU A 134 17.22 21.28 -34.35
C GLU A 134 17.42 20.58 -33.00
N THR A 135 18.35 21.12 -32.18
CA THR A 135 18.60 20.60 -30.82
C THR A 135 17.37 20.77 -29.93
N ILE A 136 16.72 21.94 -29.93
CA ILE A 136 15.50 22.17 -29.15
C ILE A 136 14.38 21.24 -29.62
N ASN A 137 14.22 21.05 -30.92
CA ASN A 137 13.20 20.16 -31.50
C ASN A 137 13.45 18.69 -31.08
N ALA A 138 14.68 18.21 -31.14
CA ALA A 138 15.06 16.88 -30.66
C ALA A 138 14.82 16.71 -29.15
N CYS A 139 15.17 17.73 -28.36
CA CYS A 139 14.92 17.77 -26.92
C CYS A 139 13.44 17.88 -26.57
N GLY A 140 12.58 18.41 -27.45
CA GLY A 140 11.12 18.44 -27.27
C GLY A 140 10.46 17.12 -27.64
N ARG A 141 10.91 16.45 -28.70
CA ARG A 141 10.35 15.15 -29.14
C ARG A 141 10.70 14.01 -28.18
N THR A 142 11.92 13.97 -27.65
CA THR A 142 12.37 12.85 -26.79
C THR A 142 11.52 12.66 -25.52
N PRO A 143 11.21 13.72 -24.73
CA PRO A 143 10.32 13.61 -23.58
C PRO A 143 8.87 13.28 -23.96
N LEU A 144 8.39 13.77 -25.11
CA LEU A 144 7.04 13.43 -25.59
C LEU A 144 6.90 11.94 -25.83
N ASP A 145 7.87 11.36 -26.55
CA ASP A 145 7.87 9.94 -26.88
C ASP A 145 8.01 9.10 -25.62
N THR A 146 8.89 9.51 -24.71
CA THR A 146 9.06 8.84 -23.41
C THR A 146 7.77 8.88 -22.60
N MET A 147 7.10 10.03 -22.54
CA MET A 147 5.83 10.20 -21.83
C MET A 147 4.71 9.35 -22.44
N ASN A 148 4.64 9.29 -23.77
CA ASN A 148 3.68 8.45 -24.49
C ASN A 148 3.91 6.96 -24.20
N GLN A 149 5.17 6.50 -24.19
CA GLN A 149 5.50 5.11 -23.83
C GLN A 149 5.07 4.76 -22.40
N VAL A 150 5.28 5.67 -21.44
CA VAL A 150 4.85 5.48 -20.04
C VAL A 150 3.32 5.41 -19.93
N LEU A 151 2.60 6.26 -20.66
CA LEU A 151 1.14 6.21 -20.74
C LEU A 151 0.63 4.88 -21.30
N ASP A 152 1.23 4.42 -22.40
CA ASP A 152 0.80 3.19 -23.04
C ASP A 152 1.09 1.97 -22.15
N PHE A 153 2.22 1.96 -21.46
CA PHE A 153 2.51 0.97 -20.43
C PHE A 153 1.44 0.96 -19.31
N SER A 154 1.06 2.13 -18.81
CA SER A 154 0.01 2.26 -17.77
C SER A 154 -1.35 1.70 -18.25
N LYS A 155 -1.72 1.99 -19.51
CA LYS A 155 -2.94 1.44 -20.12
C LYS A 155 -2.89 -0.08 -20.25
N ILE A 156 -1.77 -0.64 -20.72
CA ILE A 156 -1.59 -2.10 -20.87
C ILE A 156 -1.78 -2.81 -19.53
N ILE A 157 -1.14 -2.31 -18.47
CA ILE A 157 -1.27 -2.88 -17.12
C ILE A 157 -2.72 -2.81 -16.61
N SER A 158 -3.43 -1.72 -16.90
CA SER A 158 -4.83 -1.58 -16.54
C SER A 158 -5.70 -2.63 -17.24
N LEU A 159 -5.54 -2.76 -18.57
CA LEU A 159 -6.27 -3.74 -19.39
C LEU A 159 -6.00 -5.18 -18.97
N GLU A 160 -4.73 -5.52 -18.70
CA GLU A 160 -4.36 -6.86 -18.26
C GLU A 160 -5.05 -7.22 -16.93
N ARG A 161 -5.13 -6.26 -16.00
CA ARG A 161 -5.83 -6.46 -14.73
C ARG A 161 -7.33 -6.65 -14.91
N THR A 162 -7.98 -5.84 -15.73
CA THR A 162 -9.39 -6.00 -16.06
C THR A 162 -9.65 -7.37 -16.68
N TRP A 163 -8.80 -7.82 -17.60
CA TRP A 163 -8.92 -9.13 -18.23
C TRP A 163 -8.76 -10.28 -17.22
N ARG A 164 -7.78 -10.20 -16.30
CA ARG A 164 -7.62 -11.17 -15.21
C ARG A 164 -8.84 -11.22 -14.29
N GLN A 165 -9.47 -10.08 -13.98
CA GLN A 165 -10.69 -10.02 -13.18
C GLN A 165 -11.88 -10.67 -13.90
N LEU A 166 -12.08 -10.36 -15.18
CA LEU A 166 -13.13 -10.97 -15.99
C LEU A 166 -12.98 -12.49 -16.07
N LYS A 167 -11.75 -12.97 -16.30
CA LYS A 167 -11.44 -14.41 -16.32
C LYS A 167 -11.70 -15.08 -14.96
N ARG A 168 -11.48 -14.38 -13.85
CA ARG A 168 -11.77 -14.89 -12.50
C ARG A 168 -13.28 -15.01 -12.27
N ASN A 169 -14.05 -13.99 -12.62
CA ASN A 169 -15.52 -14.00 -12.48
C ASN A 169 -16.19 -15.08 -13.34
N ASN A 170 -15.69 -15.33 -14.55
CA ASN A 170 -16.23 -16.39 -15.41
C ASN A 170 -15.94 -17.81 -14.89
N ARG A 171 -14.88 -17.99 -14.08
CA ARG A 171 -14.54 -19.29 -13.48
C ARG A 171 -15.37 -19.61 -12.23
N THR A 172 -15.93 -18.61 -11.56
CA THR A 172 -16.84 -18.79 -10.42
C THR A 172 -18.31 -19.00 -10.83
N SER A 173 -18.61 -19.01 -12.14
CA SER A 173 -19.97 -19.13 -12.69
C SER A 173 -20.33 -20.47 -13.40
N PRO A 174 -19.71 -21.63 -13.13
CA PRO A 174 -20.30 -22.92 -13.54
C PRO A 174 -20.48 -23.90 -12.36
N ALA A 175 -21.50 -23.69 -11.51
CA ALA A 175 -21.96 -24.72 -10.57
C ALA A 175 -23.44 -24.63 -10.12
N GLU A 176 -24.27 -23.71 -10.62
CA GLU A 176 -25.69 -23.61 -10.22
C GLU A 176 -26.70 -24.06 -11.29
N LEU A 177 -26.24 -24.73 -12.36
CA LEU A 177 -27.12 -25.22 -13.42
C LEU A 177 -26.77 -26.66 -13.80
N THR A 178 -26.95 -27.60 -12.87
CA THR A 178 -27.45 -28.96 -13.16
C THR A 178 -27.71 -29.72 -11.86
N SER A 179 -28.98 -30.06 -11.64
CA SER A 179 -29.55 -31.07 -10.71
C SER A 179 -29.85 -30.64 -9.28
#